data_AF-A0AAN7IVT5-F1
#
_entry.id   AF-A0AAN7IVT5-F1
#
_cell.length_a   1.000
_cell.length_b   1.000
_cell.length_c   1.000
_cell.angle_alpha   90.00
_cell.angle_beta   90.00
_cell.angle_gamma   90.00
#
_symmetry.space_group_name_H-M   'P 1'
#
loop_
_entity.id
_entity.type
_entity.pdbx_description
1 polymer ?
#
loop_
_entity_poly.entity_id
_entity_poly.type
_entity_poly.pdbx_seq_one_letter_code
_entity_poly.pdbx_strand_id
1 'polypeptide(L)'
;MEEESYGSSERSSTSSEESASYSTDNSSHATNTKNSEEEEEESSSSDDYPSKRRKHVPIVEEEDRISTLPDSILLTILSSLCTKDAVRTGVLSKRWAYLWTFVPSLHFTDYSLRHAADYANFVDNVLLLHRASKLTNFSVEVEYNPELKPRVDLWVRFATTAKVDQLSLLLSSCFYKLPQHLYANEFVSELDFRACEIKPNGLVRWSSLKRLVLHKDVLNKVLLGSPRLELLELRSCEKLNRLDIVSESLKKLVMDSNYEDGLELEIVAPKIESLEIIGEFYGMKKCQIKNASALVEVRVDFEITMEYEDEEQEEDHYKNCENVVRELLKSLNQVNKLIVGRWCVKVLSIMSVKHLSSPVLNCKCLTMKTSMEKWDLPGIASLLQSSPYVEALVIDIIFSNHDLEFIDKIYDEVNLWKSKEVYFKSLLQCLKTVKIFGFGERFHTKDVFILVVEFLLKNAKVLEKMVITEPWVMQNGIHNMQLKFLQVSQKLLSFPRISPHAVVMFPF
;
A
#
# COMPACT_ATOMS: atom_id res chain seq x y z
N MET A 1 -0.76 -44.54 -57.42
CA MET A 1 -1.46 -43.39 -56.82
C MET A 1 -0.35 -42.50 -56.26
N GLU A 2 0.50 -42.00 -57.16
CA GLU A 2 0.34 -40.73 -57.93
C GLU A 2 0.78 -39.56 -57.02
N GLU A 3 2.00 -39.04 -57.20
CA GLU A 3 2.38 -37.92 -58.13
C GLU A 3 2.29 -36.58 -57.37
N GLU A 4 3.16 -35.56 -57.44
CA GLU A 4 4.31 -35.07 -58.24
C GLU A 4 5.05 -34.05 -57.32
N SER A 5 6.39 -33.91 -57.26
CA SER A 5 7.41 -33.41 -58.20
C SER A 5 7.43 -31.88 -58.48
N TYR A 6 8.67 -31.37 -58.58
CA TYR A 6 9.20 -30.03 -58.93
C TYR A 6 9.39 -29.04 -57.74
N GLY A 7 10.57 -28.56 -57.33
CA GLY A 7 11.92 -28.57 -57.90
C GLY A 7 12.34 -27.15 -58.35
N SER A 8 13.29 -26.50 -57.65
CA SER A 8 14.32 -25.60 -58.22
C SER A 8 15.27 -24.98 -57.16
N SER A 9 16.56 -25.34 -57.26
CA SER A 9 17.81 -24.54 -57.29
C SER A 9 17.70 -22.99 -57.23
N GLU A 10 18.66 -22.15 -56.80
CA GLU A 10 20.10 -22.26 -56.51
C GLU A 10 20.63 -20.88 -55.98
N ARG A 11 21.83 -20.87 -55.36
CA ARG A 11 22.83 -19.77 -55.21
C ARG A 11 22.47 -18.53 -54.35
N SER A 12 23.31 -18.10 -53.40
CA SER A 12 24.57 -17.37 -53.62
C SER A 12 25.11 -16.93 -52.24
N SER A 13 26.37 -17.19 -51.88
CA SER A 13 27.54 -16.30 -51.98
C SER A 13 27.97 -15.69 -50.63
N THR A 14 29.21 -16.01 -50.29
CA THR A 14 30.10 -15.37 -49.30
C THR A 14 30.36 -13.89 -49.61
N SER A 15 30.48 -13.03 -48.60
CA SER A 15 31.59 -12.08 -48.43
C SER A 15 31.48 -11.20 -47.18
N SER A 16 32.65 -10.94 -46.64
CA SER A 16 33.12 -9.99 -45.63
C SER A 16 32.87 -8.51 -45.95
N GLU A 17 32.85 -7.66 -44.92
CA GLU A 17 33.45 -6.31 -44.81
C GLU A 17 32.95 -5.66 -43.49
N GLU A 18 33.76 -5.42 -42.47
CA GLU A 18 34.74 -4.33 -42.28
C GLU A 18 34.16 -2.90 -42.36
N SER A 19 34.10 -2.27 -41.18
CA SER A 19 34.40 -0.86 -40.86
C SER A 19 34.06 0.26 -41.85
N ALA A 20 33.23 1.21 -41.39
CA ALA A 20 33.50 2.64 -41.62
C ALA A 20 32.73 3.53 -40.62
N SER A 21 33.50 4.25 -39.82
CA SER A 21 33.16 5.53 -39.22
C SER A 21 32.86 6.59 -40.28
N TYR A 22 31.85 7.43 -40.04
CA TYR A 22 31.77 8.76 -40.65
C TYR A 22 31.21 9.78 -39.66
N SER A 23 32.05 10.76 -39.34
CA SER A 23 31.72 12.06 -38.77
C SER A 23 31.20 13.00 -39.87
N THR A 24 30.43 14.03 -39.49
CA THR A 24 30.46 15.45 -39.95
C THR A 24 29.22 16.15 -39.36
N ASP A 25 29.38 17.10 -38.43
CA ASP A 25 29.75 18.52 -38.57
C ASP A 25 28.57 19.45 -38.87
N ASN A 26 28.30 20.37 -37.93
CA ASN A 26 28.32 21.84 -38.09
C ASN A 26 27.58 22.50 -36.91
N SER A 27 28.24 23.23 -36.01
CA SER A 27 28.96 24.52 -36.15
C SER A 27 28.05 25.74 -35.94
N SER A 28 28.33 26.48 -34.87
CA SER A 28 28.38 27.95 -34.72
C SER A 28 28.14 28.30 -33.23
N HIS A 29 28.86 29.18 -32.54
CA HIS A 29 29.83 30.20 -32.92
C HIS A 29 30.78 30.46 -31.73
N ALA A 30 32.04 30.76 -32.07
CA ALA A 30 33.09 31.30 -31.21
C ALA A 30 32.65 32.60 -30.49
N THR A 31 33.23 32.96 -29.34
CA THR A 31 34.48 33.73 -29.32
C THR A 31 35.39 33.42 -28.13
N ASN A 32 36.66 33.20 -28.46
CA ASN A 32 37.83 33.22 -27.59
C ASN A 32 38.11 34.65 -27.08
N THR A 33 38.56 34.77 -25.83
CA THR A 33 39.69 35.66 -25.52
C THR A 33 40.48 35.07 -24.34
N LYS A 34 41.79 34.89 -24.57
CA LYS A 34 42.81 34.39 -23.64
C LYS A 34 43.66 35.57 -23.13
N ASN A 35 44.43 35.29 -22.07
CA ASN A 35 45.51 36.06 -21.42
C ASN A 35 45.01 36.94 -20.27
N SER A 36 45.63 37.01 -19.08
CA SER A 36 46.96 36.62 -18.54
C SER A 36 46.83 36.60 -16.99
N GLU A 37 47.56 35.78 -16.23
CA GLU A 37 48.76 36.16 -15.42
C GLU A 37 48.79 37.67 -15.10
N GLU A 38 48.84 38.18 -13.86
CA GLU A 38 49.69 37.86 -12.71
C GLU A 38 49.28 38.79 -11.52
N GLU A 39 49.93 38.61 -10.35
CA GLU A 39 50.12 39.59 -9.24
C GLU A 39 49.09 39.69 -8.08
N GLU A 40 49.49 39.04 -6.98
CA GLU A 40 49.29 39.50 -5.60
C GLU A 40 50.08 40.79 -5.37
N GLU A 41 49.46 41.86 -4.84
CA GLU A 41 50.15 42.80 -3.95
C GLU A 41 49.16 43.42 -2.95
N GLU A 42 49.62 43.43 -1.70
CA GLU A 42 49.01 44.07 -0.54
C GLU A 42 48.96 45.59 -0.70
N SER A 43 47.89 46.23 -0.21
CA SER A 43 48.04 47.60 0.31
C SER A 43 47.10 47.85 1.48
N SER A 44 47.73 48.11 2.63
CA SER A 44 47.14 48.67 3.82
C SER A 44 46.69 50.11 3.57
N SER A 45 45.45 50.44 3.92
CA SER A 45 45.04 51.83 4.12
C SER A 45 44.14 51.90 5.35
N SER A 46 44.77 52.30 6.45
CA SER A 46 44.19 52.70 7.72
C SER A 46 43.36 53.97 7.56
N ASP A 47 42.06 53.90 7.86
CA ASP A 47 41.24 55.07 8.18
C ASP A 47 40.37 54.77 9.42
N ASP A 48 40.62 55.57 10.44
CA ASP A 48 40.11 55.47 11.81
C ASP A 48 38.76 56.21 11.91
N TYR A 49 37.66 55.47 12.05
CA TYR A 49 36.34 56.00 12.41
C TYR A 49 35.82 55.32 13.69
N PRO A 50 35.45 56.08 14.74
CA PRO A 50 35.01 55.48 15.99
C PRO A 50 33.61 54.87 15.84
N SER A 51 33.57 53.55 15.72
CA SER A 51 32.34 52.76 15.76
C SER A 51 31.67 52.88 17.13
N LYS A 52 30.52 53.55 17.18
CA LYS A 52 29.59 53.53 18.30
C LYS A 52 29.22 52.07 18.61
N ARG A 53 29.75 51.53 19.71
CA ARG A 53 29.33 50.25 20.28
C ARG A 53 27.82 50.28 20.52
N ARG A 54 27.06 49.59 19.66
CA ARG A 54 25.68 49.19 19.96
C ARG A 54 25.74 48.32 21.20
N LYS A 55 25.12 48.76 22.30
CA LYS A 55 24.95 47.93 23.50
C LYS A 55 24.21 46.66 23.07
N HIS A 56 24.86 45.52 23.25
CA HIS A 56 24.22 44.21 23.10
C HIS A 56 22.97 44.19 23.99
N VAL A 57 21.81 44.03 23.36
CA VAL A 57 20.62 43.55 24.06
C VAL A 57 20.98 42.15 24.57
N PRO A 58 20.75 41.83 25.86
CA PRO A 58 20.99 40.48 26.34
C PRO A 58 20.05 39.55 25.56
N ILE A 59 20.63 38.63 24.80
CA ILE A 59 19.90 37.48 24.29
C ILE A 59 19.45 36.74 25.54
N VAL A 60 18.13 36.68 25.76
CA VAL A 60 17.57 35.79 26.76
C VAL A 60 18.04 34.39 26.35
N GLU A 61 18.94 33.80 27.12
CA GLU A 61 19.36 32.41 26.89
C GLU A 61 18.11 31.55 27.01
N GLU A 62 17.58 31.11 25.86
CA GLU A 62 16.56 30.09 25.83
C GLU A 62 17.15 28.85 26.52
N GLU A 63 16.54 28.45 27.63
CA GLU A 63 16.99 27.32 28.42
C GLU A 63 17.02 26.06 27.54
N ASP A 64 18.20 25.44 27.36
CA ASP A 64 18.36 24.21 26.60
C ASP A 64 17.78 23.03 27.39
N ARG A 65 16.46 22.88 27.28
CA ARG A 65 15.69 21.83 27.96
C ARG A 65 16.01 20.44 27.39
N ILE A 66 16.49 20.33 26.15
CA ILE A 66 16.79 19.04 25.51
C ILE A 66 18.05 18.43 26.14
N SER A 67 19.08 19.24 26.38
CA SER A 67 20.31 18.79 27.03
C SER A 67 20.09 18.34 28.48
N THR A 68 19.01 18.80 29.15
CA THR A 68 18.66 18.35 30.51
C THR A 68 17.96 16.99 30.57
N LEU A 69 17.46 16.47 29.44
CA LEU A 69 16.72 15.21 29.42
C LEU A 69 17.61 14.03 29.82
N PRO A 70 17.09 13.00 30.50
CA PRO A 70 17.81 11.76 30.77
C PRO A 70 18.17 10.99 29.48
N ASP A 71 19.25 10.21 29.52
CA ASP A 71 19.71 9.39 28.38
C ASP A 71 18.61 8.46 27.84
N SER A 72 17.76 7.90 28.71
CA SER A 72 16.66 7.02 28.31
C SER A 72 15.65 7.71 27.39
N ILE A 73 15.34 8.99 27.66
CA ILE A 73 14.43 9.80 26.83
C ILE A 73 15.12 10.16 25.52
N LEU A 74 16.39 10.55 25.56
CA LEU A 74 17.16 10.85 24.36
C LEU A 74 17.27 9.63 23.43
N LEU A 75 17.48 8.44 23.99
CA LEU A 75 17.48 7.18 23.23
C LEU A 75 16.12 6.89 22.59
N THR A 76 15.03 7.22 23.29
CA THR A 76 13.68 7.08 22.73
C THR A 76 13.46 8.04 21.56
N ILE A 77 13.89 9.30 21.69
CA ILE A 77 13.86 10.29 20.61
C ILE A 77 14.68 9.77 19.41
N LEU A 78 15.93 9.36 19.65
CA LEU A 78 16.82 8.85 18.61
C LEU A 78 16.28 7.58 17.94
N SER A 79 15.63 6.69 18.68
CA SER A 79 15.03 5.46 18.13
C SER A 79 13.85 5.72 17.19
N SER A 80 13.31 6.93 17.21
CA SER A 80 12.24 7.37 16.29
C SER A 80 12.78 7.99 15.00
N LEU A 81 14.10 8.15 14.88
CA LEU A 81 14.77 8.69 13.70
C LEU A 81 15.30 7.57 12.81
N CYS A 82 15.49 7.85 11.51
CA CYS A 82 16.32 6.98 10.70
C CYS A 82 17.77 6.98 11.23
N THR A 83 18.51 5.89 11.01
CA THR A 83 19.85 5.73 11.58
C THR A 83 20.80 6.85 11.15
N LYS A 84 20.68 7.33 9.91
CA LYS A 84 21.51 8.43 9.40
C LYS A 84 21.28 9.72 10.18
N ASP A 85 20.03 10.06 10.46
CA ASP A 85 19.70 11.28 11.20
C ASP A 85 20.05 11.13 12.68
N ALA A 86 19.86 9.94 13.26
CA ALA A 86 20.35 9.62 14.60
C ALA A 86 21.88 9.83 14.71
N VAL A 87 22.67 9.33 13.75
CA VAL A 87 24.13 9.57 13.70
C VAL A 87 24.44 11.07 13.53
N ARG A 88 23.71 11.77 12.66
CA ARG A 88 23.90 13.22 12.42
C ARG A 88 23.68 14.06 13.67
N THR A 89 22.79 13.65 14.58
CA THR A 89 22.63 14.36 15.87
C THR A 89 23.92 14.42 16.69
N GLY A 90 24.93 13.60 16.38
CA GLY A 90 26.24 13.67 17.00
C GLY A 90 26.94 15.03 16.86
N VAL A 91 26.58 15.85 15.87
CA VAL A 91 27.10 17.23 15.74
C VAL A 91 26.58 18.17 16.83
N LEU A 92 25.47 17.82 17.50
CA LEU A 92 24.85 18.65 18.53
C LEU A 92 25.69 18.69 19.81
N SER A 93 26.26 17.54 20.22
CA SER A 93 27.22 17.47 21.32
C SER A 93 27.90 16.10 21.41
N LYS A 94 28.98 16.02 22.20
CA LYS A 94 29.66 14.75 22.52
C LYS A 94 28.74 13.69 23.11
N ARG A 95 27.72 14.10 23.88
CA ARG A 95 26.74 13.19 24.49
C ARG A 95 25.90 12.52 23.41
N TRP A 96 25.36 13.30 22.47
CA TRP A 96 24.57 12.77 21.36
C TRP A 96 25.42 11.91 20.41
N ALA A 97 26.67 12.30 20.18
CA ALA A 97 27.63 11.52 19.39
C ALA A 97 27.94 10.13 19.98
N TYR A 98 27.75 9.97 21.29
CA TYR A 98 27.89 8.69 21.98
C TYR A 98 26.55 7.93 22.05
N LEU A 99 25.47 8.62 22.39
CA LEU A 99 24.16 8.00 22.65
C LEU A 99 23.57 7.27 21.46
N TRP A 100 23.75 7.77 20.23
CA TRP A 100 23.21 7.09 19.06
C TRP A 100 23.72 5.65 18.93
N THR A 101 24.94 5.34 19.42
CA THR A 101 25.51 3.99 19.38
C THR A 101 24.74 2.98 20.25
N PHE A 102 23.93 3.44 21.20
CA PHE A 102 23.11 2.61 22.09
C PHE A 102 21.65 2.51 21.64
N VAL A 103 21.30 3.07 20.48
CA VAL A 103 19.93 3.01 19.96
C VAL A 103 19.58 1.56 19.61
N PRO A 104 18.49 1.00 20.15
CA PRO A 104 18.13 -0.40 19.93
C PRO A 104 17.50 -0.66 18.54
N SER A 105 17.18 0.39 17.79
CA SER A 105 16.48 0.33 16.51
C SER A 105 17.34 0.93 15.41
N LEU A 106 17.70 0.14 14.39
CA LEU A 106 18.48 0.59 13.25
C LEU A 106 17.63 0.52 11.97
N HIS A 107 17.38 1.68 11.36
CA HIS A 107 16.62 1.84 10.12
C HIS A 107 17.46 2.55 9.06
N PHE A 108 17.80 1.81 8.00
CA PHE A 108 18.58 2.30 6.87
C PHE A 108 17.66 2.42 5.63
N THR A 109 16.83 3.46 5.58
CA THR A 109 15.78 3.66 4.55
C THR A 109 16.08 4.84 3.61
N ASP A 110 17.34 5.26 3.50
CA ASP A 110 17.69 6.51 2.84
C ASP A 110 18.23 6.30 1.40
N TYR A 111 17.39 6.63 0.41
CA TYR A 111 17.72 6.64 -1.02
C TYR A 111 18.64 7.79 -1.45
N SER A 112 19.01 8.72 -0.57
CA SER A 112 19.86 9.86 -0.93
C SER A 112 21.33 9.49 -1.15
N LEU A 113 21.75 8.27 -0.77
CA LEU A 113 23.06 7.75 -1.10
C LEU A 113 23.05 7.22 -2.54
N ARG A 114 23.45 8.10 -3.46
CA ARG A 114 23.45 7.85 -4.92
C ARG A 114 24.35 6.69 -5.37
N HIS A 115 25.22 6.18 -4.49
CA HIS A 115 26.10 5.06 -4.78
C HIS A 115 25.93 3.95 -3.73
N ALA A 116 25.66 2.73 -4.21
CA ALA A 116 25.48 1.54 -3.38
C ALA A 116 26.69 1.24 -2.46
N ALA A 117 27.91 1.56 -2.90
CA ALA A 117 29.13 1.36 -2.12
C ALA A 117 29.21 2.29 -0.89
N ASP A 118 28.85 3.57 -1.05
CA ASP A 118 28.85 4.55 0.05
C ASP A 118 27.78 4.18 1.09
N TYR A 119 26.61 3.76 0.61
CA TYR A 119 25.55 3.22 1.46
C TYR A 119 26.05 2.02 2.26
N ALA A 120 26.65 1.04 1.59
CA ALA A 120 27.13 -0.15 2.26
C ALA A 120 28.24 0.16 3.28
N ASN A 121 29.17 1.06 2.95
CA ASN A 121 30.21 1.52 3.87
C ASN A 121 29.61 2.24 5.10
N PHE A 122 28.56 3.04 4.89
CA PHE A 122 27.84 3.68 6.00
C PHE A 122 27.21 2.64 6.93
N VAL A 123 26.50 1.64 6.38
CA VAL A 123 25.92 0.55 7.18
C VAL A 123 27.02 -0.18 7.95
N ASP A 124 28.10 -0.59 7.29
CA ASP A 124 29.22 -1.30 7.91
C ASP A 124 29.82 -0.52 9.10
N ASN A 125 30.07 0.78 8.92
CA ASN A 125 30.60 1.65 9.97
C ASN A 125 29.63 1.80 11.15
N VAL A 126 28.34 1.92 10.89
CA VAL A 126 27.33 1.97 11.94
C VAL A 126 27.32 0.67 12.74
N LEU A 127 27.33 -0.48 12.07
CA LEU A 127 27.32 -1.78 12.74
C LEU A 127 28.57 -2.00 13.59
N LEU A 128 29.73 -1.52 13.13
CA LEU A 128 30.98 -1.59 13.89
C LEU A 128 30.94 -0.76 15.18
N LEU A 129 30.25 0.38 15.15
CA LEU A 129 30.17 1.32 16.27
C LEU A 129 29.01 1.05 17.22
N HIS A 130 28.06 0.20 16.84
CA HIS A 130 26.86 -0.10 17.63
C HIS A 130 27.19 -0.86 18.91
N ARG A 131 26.55 -0.45 20.02
CA ARG A 131 26.84 -0.90 21.40
C ARG A 131 25.61 -1.29 22.19
N ALA A 132 24.41 -1.23 21.61
CA ALA A 132 23.20 -1.56 22.36
C ALA A 132 23.22 -3.05 22.75
N SER A 133 22.84 -3.34 24.00
CA SER A 133 22.84 -4.71 24.53
C SER A 133 21.75 -5.59 23.92
N LYS A 134 20.73 -4.98 23.32
CA LYS A 134 19.65 -5.65 22.59
C LYS A 134 19.30 -4.82 21.37
N LEU A 135 19.21 -5.48 20.21
CA LEU A 135 18.67 -4.90 19.00
C LEU A 135 17.19 -5.27 18.92
N THR A 136 16.29 -4.30 18.85
CA THR A 136 14.85 -4.55 18.68
C THR A 136 14.53 -4.65 17.20
N ASN A 137 14.94 -3.67 16.40
CA ASN A 137 14.62 -3.63 14.98
C ASN A 137 15.88 -3.41 14.15
N PHE A 138 15.96 -4.12 13.02
CA PHE A 138 16.98 -3.94 12.02
C PHE A 138 16.33 -3.92 10.64
N SER A 139 16.37 -2.79 9.96
CA SER A 139 15.77 -2.61 8.65
C SER A 139 16.77 -2.03 7.68
N VAL A 140 16.98 -2.72 6.56
CA VAL A 140 17.84 -2.27 5.47
C VAL A 140 17.02 -2.20 4.19
N GLU A 141 17.05 -1.06 3.54
CA GLU A 141 16.49 -0.84 2.22
C GLU A 141 17.57 -0.40 1.24
N VAL A 142 17.80 -1.21 0.20
CA VAL A 142 18.89 -0.97 -0.74
C VAL A 142 18.59 -1.58 -2.11
N GLU A 143 19.03 -0.90 -3.15
CA GLU A 143 19.09 -1.48 -4.49
C GLU A 143 20.12 -2.61 -4.50
N TYR A 144 19.63 -3.86 -4.53
CA TYR A 144 20.48 -5.02 -4.33
C TYR A 144 21.12 -5.44 -5.65
N ASN A 145 22.45 -5.54 -5.61
CA ASN A 145 23.24 -6.21 -6.64
C ASN A 145 23.94 -7.43 -6.02
N PRO A 146 24.25 -8.47 -6.82
CA PRO A 146 24.94 -9.66 -6.31
C PRO A 146 26.31 -9.41 -5.66
N GLU A 147 26.98 -8.29 -5.98
CA GLU A 147 28.28 -7.92 -5.39
C GLU A 147 28.16 -7.50 -3.91
N LEU A 148 27.01 -6.96 -3.51
CA LEU A 148 26.69 -6.62 -2.11
C LEU A 148 26.41 -7.86 -1.26
N LYS A 149 26.24 -9.04 -1.85
CA LYS A 149 25.88 -10.27 -1.11
C LYS A 149 26.72 -10.50 0.16
N PRO A 150 28.05 -10.43 0.13
CA PRO A 150 28.86 -10.68 1.33
C PRO A 150 28.57 -9.68 2.46
N ARG A 151 28.26 -8.43 2.11
CA ARG A 151 27.93 -7.39 3.08
C ARG A 151 26.54 -7.61 3.66
N VAL A 152 25.53 -7.89 2.83
CA VAL A 152 24.18 -8.23 3.30
C VAL A 152 24.21 -9.47 4.19
N ASP A 153 24.98 -10.50 3.86
CA ASP A 153 25.17 -11.69 4.71
C ASP A 153 25.76 -11.32 6.09
N LEU A 154 26.67 -10.35 6.14
CA LEU A 154 27.26 -9.83 7.38
C LEU A 154 26.25 -9.01 8.19
N TRP A 155 25.43 -8.18 7.54
CA TRP A 155 24.37 -7.41 8.19
C TRP A 155 23.32 -8.32 8.83
N VAL A 156 22.87 -9.35 8.11
CA VAL A 156 21.95 -10.35 8.64
C VAL A 156 22.58 -11.12 9.80
N ARG A 157 23.87 -11.47 9.70
CA ARG A 157 24.59 -12.14 10.80
C ARG A 157 24.69 -11.24 12.04
N PHE A 158 24.98 -9.97 11.86
CA PHE A 158 25.01 -8.99 12.95
C PHE A 158 23.65 -8.95 13.66
N ALA A 159 22.57 -8.74 12.90
CA ALA A 159 21.23 -8.62 13.46
C ALA A 159 20.79 -9.90 14.20
N THR A 160 21.04 -11.07 13.60
CA THR A 160 20.68 -12.36 14.22
C THR A 160 21.53 -12.67 15.45
N THR A 161 22.81 -12.31 15.47
CA THR A 161 23.70 -12.47 16.65
C THR A 161 23.27 -11.54 17.79
N ALA A 162 22.81 -10.33 17.45
CA ALA A 162 22.23 -9.37 18.39
C ALA A 162 20.82 -9.75 18.88
N LYS A 163 20.30 -10.91 18.48
CA LYS A 163 18.96 -11.43 18.80
C LYS A 163 17.85 -10.42 18.48
N VAL A 164 17.90 -9.90 17.26
CA VAL A 164 16.91 -8.95 16.76
C VAL A 164 15.48 -9.47 16.90
N ASP A 165 14.55 -8.61 17.35
CA ASP A 165 13.13 -8.95 17.43
C ASP A 165 12.45 -8.83 16.04
N GLN A 166 12.78 -7.78 15.27
CA GLN A 166 12.24 -7.49 13.93
C GLN A 166 13.36 -7.30 12.90
N LEU A 167 13.35 -8.09 11.83
CA LEU A 167 14.32 -8.00 10.74
C LEU A 167 13.62 -7.72 9.41
N SER A 168 13.95 -6.60 8.78
CA SER A 168 13.45 -6.21 7.46
C SER A 168 14.58 -6.09 6.45
N LEU A 169 14.46 -6.78 5.32
CA LEU A 169 15.34 -6.67 4.17
C LEU A 169 14.48 -6.26 2.97
N LEU A 170 14.51 -4.97 2.66
CA LEU A 170 13.71 -4.35 1.61
C LEU A 170 14.61 -4.14 0.39
N LEU A 171 14.76 -5.19 -0.42
CA LEU A 171 15.68 -5.18 -1.55
C LEU A 171 14.94 -4.92 -2.87
N SER A 172 15.63 -4.35 -3.85
CA SER A 172 15.14 -4.17 -5.23
C SER A 172 16.17 -4.65 -6.26
N SER A 173 15.78 -4.66 -7.54
CA SER A 173 16.59 -5.04 -8.72
C SER A 173 16.91 -6.54 -8.88
N CYS A 174 17.37 -7.25 -7.85
CA CYS A 174 17.71 -8.67 -7.94
C CYS A 174 17.26 -9.47 -6.70
N PHE A 175 17.05 -10.79 -6.85
CA PHE A 175 16.71 -11.67 -5.73
C PHE A 175 17.94 -12.03 -4.88
N TYR A 176 17.87 -11.77 -3.57
CA TYR A 176 18.87 -12.16 -2.59
C TYR A 176 18.55 -13.51 -1.94
N LYS A 177 19.48 -14.46 -2.03
CA LYS A 177 19.36 -15.75 -1.32
C LYS A 177 19.66 -15.56 0.15
N LEU A 178 18.64 -15.75 0.99
CA LEU A 178 18.77 -15.62 2.44
C LEU A 178 19.81 -16.62 2.99
N PRO A 179 20.63 -16.22 3.98
CA PRO A 179 21.71 -17.03 4.48
C PRO A 179 21.18 -18.12 5.43
N GLN A 180 21.82 -19.30 5.40
CA GLN A 180 21.26 -20.50 6.06
C GLN A 180 21.09 -20.37 7.58
N HIS A 181 21.93 -19.57 8.25
CA HIS A 181 21.86 -19.36 9.70
C HIS A 181 20.56 -18.66 10.13
N LEU A 182 19.93 -17.88 9.24
CA LEU A 182 18.67 -17.19 9.52
C LEU A 182 17.51 -18.17 9.71
N TYR A 183 17.49 -19.30 9.00
CA TYR A 183 16.46 -20.33 9.16
C TYR A 183 16.53 -21.05 10.51
N ALA A 184 17.68 -20.99 11.19
CA ALA A 184 17.86 -21.56 12.52
C ALA A 184 17.65 -20.53 13.66
N ASN A 185 17.26 -19.29 13.34
CA ASN A 185 17.04 -18.25 14.34
C ASN A 185 15.69 -18.43 15.05
N GLU A 186 15.74 -18.58 16.38
CA GLU A 186 14.56 -18.82 17.21
C GLU A 186 14.03 -17.56 17.91
N PHE A 187 14.72 -16.43 17.77
CA PHE A 187 14.42 -15.20 18.51
C PHE A 187 13.55 -14.23 17.71
N VAL A 188 13.71 -14.21 16.39
CA VAL A 188 13.04 -13.24 15.53
C VAL A 188 11.53 -13.43 15.57
N SER A 189 10.83 -12.34 15.86
CA SER A 189 9.38 -12.29 15.99
C SER A 189 8.70 -11.75 14.72
N GLU A 190 9.40 -10.94 13.94
CA GLU A 190 8.89 -10.40 12.68
C GLU A 190 9.96 -10.41 11.59
N LEU A 191 9.57 -10.86 10.40
CA LEU A 191 10.39 -10.87 9.21
C LEU A 191 9.65 -10.14 8.09
N ASP A 192 10.28 -9.14 7.46
CA ASP A 192 9.76 -8.44 6.29
C ASP A 192 10.75 -8.49 5.14
N PHE A 193 10.43 -9.26 4.11
CA PHE A 193 11.36 -9.53 3.02
C PHE A 193 10.79 -9.12 1.66
N ARG A 194 11.48 -8.20 0.99
CA ARG A 194 11.28 -7.87 -0.43
C ARG A 194 12.47 -8.37 -1.24
N ALA A 195 12.20 -8.92 -2.42
CA ALA A 195 13.20 -9.51 -3.32
C ALA A 195 14.18 -10.47 -2.62
N CYS A 196 13.69 -11.26 -1.66
CA CYS A 196 14.47 -12.30 -0.99
C CYS A 196 13.97 -13.69 -1.40
N GLU A 197 14.90 -14.62 -1.57
CA GLU A 197 14.63 -16.00 -1.92
C GLU A 197 14.82 -16.91 -0.70
N ILE A 198 13.73 -17.56 -0.27
CA ILE A 198 13.71 -18.53 0.83
C ILE A 198 14.07 -19.92 0.27
N LYS A 199 15.29 -20.37 0.53
CA LYS A 199 15.78 -21.71 0.16
C LYS A 199 16.52 -22.37 1.33
N PRO A 200 15.78 -22.86 2.34
CA PRO A 200 16.39 -23.58 3.45
C PRO A 200 16.92 -24.94 2.98
N ASN A 201 18.18 -25.24 3.31
CA ASN A 201 18.79 -26.56 3.08
C ASN A 201 18.26 -27.62 4.06
N GLY A 202 17.63 -27.19 5.16
CA GLY A 202 17.09 -28.05 6.21
C GLY A 202 15.74 -27.56 6.74
N LEU A 203 15.44 -27.89 8.01
CA LEU A 203 14.23 -27.43 8.69
C LEU A 203 14.35 -25.97 9.12
N VAL A 204 13.27 -25.22 8.93
CA VAL A 204 13.11 -23.87 9.47
C VAL A 204 12.74 -23.97 10.95
N ARG A 205 13.36 -23.15 11.81
CA ARG A 205 13.13 -23.07 13.27
C ARG A 205 12.78 -21.67 13.72
N TRP A 206 11.77 -21.07 13.10
CA TRP A 206 11.26 -19.76 13.44
C TRP A 206 10.23 -19.84 14.57
N SER A 207 10.66 -20.36 15.73
CA SER A 207 9.78 -20.72 16.85
C SER A 207 9.09 -19.53 17.53
N SER A 208 9.66 -18.32 17.42
CA SER A 208 9.09 -17.08 17.96
C SER A 208 8.41 -16.19 16.92
N LEU A 209 8.43 -16.57 15.64
CA LEU A 209 7.93 -15.75 14.54
C LEU A 209 6.41 -15.62 14.61
N LYS A 210 5.92 -14.37 14.59
CA LYS A 210 4.51 -14.00 14.62
C LYS A 210 4.05 -13.33 13.33
N ARG A 211 4.92 -12.53 12.69
CA ARG A 211 4.64 -11.86 11.43
C ARG A 211 5.68 -12.22 10.38
N LEU A 212 5.22 -12.59 9.19
CA LEU A 212 6.07 -12.82 8.04
C LEU A 212 5.51 -12.12 6.81
N VAL A 213 6.35 -11.35 6.14
CA VAL A 213 6.09 -10.80 4.81
C VAL A 213 7.08 -11.38 3.82
N LEU A 214 6.59 -11.91 2.70
CA LEU A 214 7.42 -12.51 1.68
C LEU A 214 6.88 -12.28 0.28
N HIS A 215 7.79 -12.19 -0.70
CA HIS A 215 7.42 -12.08 -2.11
C HIS A 215 7.34 -13.45 -2.84
N LYS A 216 8.05 -14.49 -2.38
CA LYS A 216 8.13 -15.77 -3.11
C LYS A 216 8.52 -16.99 -2.26
N ASP A 217 7.91 -18.11 -2.65
CA ASP A 217 8.27 -19.53 -2.50
C ASP A 217 8.61 -20.15 -1.14
N VAL A 218 8.20 -21.43 -1.04
CA VAL A 218 8.42 -22.38 0.07
C VAL A 218 7.54 -22.14 1.31
N LEU A 219 6.29 -21.74 1.10
CA LEU A 219 5.29 -21.55 2.17
C LEU A 219 5.16 -22.77 3.09
N ASN A 220 5.07 -23.98 2.55
CA ASN A 220 4.84 -25.16 3.38
C ASN A 220 5.97 -25.41 4.40
N LYS A 221 7.24 -25.28 4.00
CA LYS A 221 8.37 -25.49 4.94
C LYS A 221 8.45 -24.37 5.97
N VAL A 222 8.13 -23.14 5.55
CA VAL A 222 8.08 -21.98 6.44
C VAL A 222 6.99 -22.16 7.49
N LEU A 223 5.75 -22.44 7.06
CA LEU A 223 4.59 -22.64 7.93
C LEU A 223 4.84 -23.77 8.95
N LEU A 224 5.42 -24.89 8.53
CA LEU A 224 5.78 -25.99 9.42
C LEU A 224 6.87 -25.62 10.45
N GLY A 225 7.78 -24.72 10.07
CA GLY A 225 8.87 -24.25 10.92
C GLY A 225 8.54 -23.04 11.80
N SER A 226 7.34 -22.47 11.66
CA SER A 226 6.88 -21.25 12.36
C SER A 226 5.57 -21.49 13.12
N PRO A 227 5.58 -22.25 14.22
CA PRO A 227 4.38 -22.70 14.94
C PRO A 227 3.62 -21.58 15.69
N ARG A 228 4.16 -20.36 15.73
CA ARG A 228 3.55 -19.17 16.37
C ARG A 228 3.17 -18.08 15.36
N LEU A 229 3.24 -18.37 14.06
CA LEU A 229 2.96 -17.40 13.02
C LEU A 229 1.47 -17.03 13.06
N GLU A 230 1.17 -15.75 13.30
CA GLU A 230 -0.20 -15.21 13.42
C GLU A 230 -0.60 -14.41 12.18
N LEU A 231 0.34 -13.74 11.52
CA LEU A 231 0.13 -12.95 10.30
C LEU A 231 1.11 -13.36 9.20
N LEU A 232 0.57 -13.67 8.03
CA LEU A 232 1.32 -13.93 6.80
C LEU A 232 0.88 -12.94 5.73
N GLU A 233 1.84 -12.24 5.14
CA GLU A 233 1.63 -11.32 4.03
C GLU A 233 2.44 -11.78 2.82
N LEU A 234 1.74 -11.99 1.70
CA LEU A 234 2.28 -12.48 0.44
C LEU A 234 2.23 -11.33 -0.57
N ARG A 235 3.40 -10.85 -1.01
CA ARG A 235 3.52 -9.68 -1.91
C ARG A 235 3.94 -10.09 -3.33
N SER A 236 3.17 -9.75 -4.36
CA SER A 236 3.52 -9.99 -5.78
C SER A 236 3.97 -11.44 -6.04
N CYS A 237 3.15 -12.40 -5.64
CA CYS A 237 3.49 -13.81 -5.73
C CYS A 237 3.14 -14.38 -7.12
N GLU A 238 4.11 -14.36 -8.03
CA GLU A 238 4.02 -14.94 -9.36
C GLU A 238 3.45 -16.37 -9.35
N LYS A 239 2.47 -16.64 -10.23
CA LYS A 239 1.96 -17.99 -10.54
C LYS A 239 1.35 -18.78 -9.37
N LEU A 240 0.90 -18.12 -8.29
CA LEU A 240 0.16 -18.77 -7.20
C LEU A 240 -1.26 -19.16 -7.63
N ASN A 241 -1.41 -20.35 -8.24
CA ASN A 241 -2.73 -20.83 -8.66
C ASN A 241 -3.59 -21.35 -7.51
N ARG A 242 -2.96 -21.99 -6.52
CA ARG A 242 -3.63 -22.58 -5.36
C ARG A 242 -2.77 -22.49 -4.12
N LEU A 243 -3.36 -22.02 -3.03
CA LEU A 243 -2.73 -21.79 -1.75
C LEU A 243 -3.44 -22.62 -0.68
N ASP A 244 -2.79 -23.67 -0.20
CA ASP A 244 -3.30 -24.55 0.86
C ASP A 244 -2.57 -24.22 2.17
N ILE A 245 -3.27 -23.56 3.09
CA ILE A 245 -2.71 -23.12 4.37
C ILE A 245 -3.27 -24.02 5.47
N VAL A 246 -2.44 -24.97 5.86
CA VAL A 246 -2.66 -25.81 7.04
C VAL A 246 -1.78 -25.30 8.17
N SER A 247 -2.26 -24.28 8.88
CA SER A 247 -1.60 -23.73 10.07
C SER A 247 -2.60 -23.56 11.21
N GLU A 248 -2.22 -23.98 12.41
CA GLU A 248 -3.02 -23.85 13.63
C GLU A 248 -2.93 -22.45 14.25
N SER A 249 -1.82 -21.74 14.00
CA SER A 249 -1.54 -20.45 14.63
C SER A 249 -1.92 -19.26 13.75
N LEU A 250 -2.03 -19.46 12.43
CA LEU A 250 -2.19 -18.37 11.47
C LEU A 250 -3.62 -17.84 11.50
N LYS A 251 -3.77 -16.58 11.91
CA LYS A 251 -5.06 -15.89 12.05
C LYS A 251 -5.35 -14.95 10.89
N LYS A 252 -4.31 -14.34 10.32
CA LYS A 252 -4.44 -13.34 9.26
C LYS A 252 -3.58 -13.67 8.05
N LEU A 253 -4.21 -13.68 6.87
CA LEU A 253 -3.52 -13.73 5.58
C LEU A 253 -3.77 -12.43 4.82
N VAL A 254 -2.70 -11.85 4.29
CA VAL A 254 -2.75 -10.72 3.37
C VAL A 254 -2.12 -11.17 2.06
N MET A 255 -2.83 -10.98 0.96
CA MET A 255 -2.30 -11.12 -0.39
C MET A 255 -2.33 -9.74 -1.01
N ASP A 256 -1.16 -9.23 -1.35
CA ASP A 256 -0.94 -7.90 -1.89
C ASP A 256 -0.20 -8.05 -3.21
N SER A 257 -0.75 -7.54 -4.32
CA SER A 257 -0.09 -7.63 -5.62
C SER A 257 0.21 -6.27 -6.23
N ASN A 258 1.30 -6.22 -7.00
CA ASN A 258 1.79 -5.01 -7.66
C ASN A 258 2.32 -5.36 -9.07
N TYR A 259 1.56 -6.14 -9.86
CA TYR A 259 1.89 -6.71 -11.19
C TYR A 259 2.50 -8.14 -11.20
N GLU A 260 2.10 -8.88 -12.25
CA GLU A 260 2.43 -10.29 -12.60
C GLU A 260 1.92 -11.41 -11.66
N ASP A 261 0.64 -11.78 -11.79
CA ASP A 261 0.02 -12.90 -11.06
C ASP A 261 -0.47 -14.04 -11.95
N GLY A 262 -0.82 -15.17 -11.31
CA GLY A 262 -1.47 -16.29 -11.98
C GLY A 262 -2.90 -15.96 -12.45
N LEU A 263 -3.37 -16.71 -13.46
CA LEU A 263 -4.72 -16.55 -14.00
C LEU A 263 -5.82 -17.02 -13.04
N GLU A 264 -5.50 -17.89 -12.09
CA GLU A 264 -6.47 -18.41 -11.12
C GLU A 264 -5.91 -18.27 -9.72
N LEU A 265 -6.77 -17.98 -8.74
CA LEU A 265 -6.40 -17.89 -7.34
C LEU A 265 -7.39 -18.68 -6.49
N GLU A 266 -6.95 -19.82 -5.98
CA GLU A 266 -7.71 -20.65 -5.04
C GLU A 266 -7.07 -20.66 -3.65
N ILE A 267 -7.78 -20.19 -2.64
CA ILE A 267 -7.29 -20.18 -1.25
C ILE A 267 -8.05 -21.23 -0.46
N VAL A 268 -7.32 -22.15 0.19
CA VAL A 268 -7.85 -23.13 1.15
C VAL A 268 -7.24 -22.83 2.51
N ALA A 269 -8.04 -22.29 3.43
CA ALA A 269 -7.52 -21.80 4.71
C ALA A 269 -8.56 -21.95 5.84
N PRO A 270 -8.74 -23.16 6.40
CA PRO A 270 -9.83 -23.48 7.33
C PRO A 270 -9.84 -22.73 8.66
N LYS A 271 -8.67 -22.27 9.11
CA LYS A 271 -8.46 -21.70 10.46
C LYS A 271 -8.18 -20.20 10.46
N ILE A 272 -8.12 -19.58 9.29
CA ILE A 272 -7.86 -18.14 9.17
C ILE A 272 -9.12 -17.38 9.59
N GLU A 273 -8.94 -16.32 10.38
CA GLU A 273 -10.00 -15.45 10.89
C GLU A 273 -10.13 -14.17 10.03
N SER A 274 -9.02 -13.72 9.43
CA SER A 274 -8.95 -12.49 8.63
C SER A 274 -8.21 -12.71 7.30
N LEU A 275 -8.83 -12.31 6.20
CA LEU A 275 -8.24 -12.36 4.86
C LEU A 275 -8.26 -10.98 4.21
N GLU A 276 -7.14 -10.53 3.66
CA GLU A 276 -7.07 -9.36 2.80
C GLU A 276 -6.54 -9.74 1.42
N ILE A 277 -7.22 -9.31 0.35
CA ILE A 277 -6.76 -9.39 -1.03
C ILE A 277 -6.74 -7.95 -1.55
N ILE A 278 -5.55 -7.42 -1.79
CA ILE A 278 -5.32 -6.01 -2.10
C ILE A 278 -4.34 -5.83 -3.26
N GLY A 279 -4.31 -4.63 -3.83
CA GLY A 279 -3.34 -4.26 -4.87
C GLY A 279 -3.86 -4.47 -6.29
N GLU A 280 -2.95 -4.64 -7.24
CA GLU A 280 -3.23 -4.70 -8.67
C GLU A 280 -2.84 -6.06 -9.25
N PHE A 281 -3.82 -6.79 -9.79
CA PHE A 281 -3.66 -8.13 -10.35
C PHE A 281 -3.75 -8.06 -11.88
N TYR A 282 -2.75 -8.57 -12.58
CA TYR A 282 -2.77 -8.60 -14.05
C TYR A 282 -3.45 -9.87 -14.57
N GLY A 283 -4.51 -9.72 -15.36
CA GLY A 283 -5.11 -10.85 -16.10
C GLY A 283 -5.77 -11.95 -15.27
N MET A 284 -6.05 -11.72 -13.98
CA MET A 284 -6.70 -12.71 -13.13
C MET A 284 -8.09 -13.09 -13.66
N LYS A 285 -8.34 -14.39 -13.87
CA LYS A 285 -9.58 -14.95 -14.41
C LYS A 285 -10.48 -15.61 -13.38
N LYS A 286 -9.94 -15.95 -12.22
CA LYS A 286 -10.68 -16.65 -11.16
C LYS A 286 -10.12 -16.32 -9.79
N CYS A 287 -11.00 -16.03 -8.85
CA CYS A 287 -10.66 -15.89 -7.43
C CYS A 287 -11.70 -16.64 -6.60
N GLN A 288 -11.27 -17.64 -5.85
CA GLN A 288 -12.17 -18.46 -5.03
C GLN A 288 -11.55 -18.79 -3.68
N ILE A 289 -12.34 -18.60 -2.63
CA ILE A 289 -11.97 -19.00 -1.28
C ILE A 289 -12.76 -20.28 -0.96
N LYS A 290 -12.05 -21.34 -0.57
CA LYS A 290 -12.65 -22.62 -0.19
C LYS A 290 -12.33 -22.93 1.25
N ASN A 291 -13.25 -23.65 1.90
CA ASN A 291 -13.09 -24.10 3.28
C ASN A 291 -12.72 -22.94 4.23
N ALA A 292 -13.60 -21.94 4.31
CA ALA A 292 -13.39 -20.69 5.02
C ALA A 292 -14.22 -20.57 6.31
N SER A 293 -14.46 -21.69 6.99
CA SER A 293 -15.42 -21.74 8.11
C SER A 293 -15.06 -20.85 9.31
N ALA A 294 -13.79 -20.49 9.45
CA ALA A 294 -13.32 -19.60 10.52
C ALA A 294 -13.23 -18.12 10.10
N LEU A 295 -13.42 -17.77 8.82
CA LEU A 295 -13.27 -16.39 8.35
C LEU A 295 -14.35 -15.49 8.95
N VAL A 296 -13.92 -14.51 9.73
CA VAL A 296 -14.77 -13.49 10.35
C VAL A 296 -14.71 -12.19 9.56
N GLU A 297 -13.52 -11.81 9.10
CA GLU A 297 -13.26 -10.56 8.41
C GLU A 297 -12.59 -10.80 7.05
N VAL A 298 -13.14 -10.22 5.99
CA VAL A 298 -12.52 -10.23 4.67
C VAL A 298 -12.47 -8.83 4.08
N ARG A 299 -11.30 -8.46 3.56
CA ARG A 299 -11.10 -7.28 2.73
C ARG A 299 -10.74 -7.69 1.31
N VAL A 300 -11.54 -7.20 0.36
CA VAL A 300 -11.33 -7.36 -1.07
C VAL A 300 -11.17 -5.96 -1.64
N ASP A 301 -9.94 -5.50 -1.78
CA ASP A 301 -9.62 -4.13 -2.19
C ASP A 301 -8.49 -4.15 -3.23
N PHE A 302 -8.79 -4.83 -4.34
CA PHE A 302 -7.88 -5.01 -5.46
C PHE A 302 -8.55 -4.59 -6.78
N GLU A 303 -7.73 -4.44 -7.82
CA GLU A 303 -8.15 -4.19 -9.20
C GLU A 303 -7.56 -5.24 -10.15
N ILE A 304 -8.29 -5.59 -11.20
CA ILE A 304 -7.79 -6.44 -12.28
C ILE A 304 -7.50 -5.56 -13.49
N THR A 305 -6.26 -5.54 -13.93
CA THR A 305 -5.82 -4.81 -15.14
C THR A 305 -5.45 -5.80 -16.25
N MET A 306 -5.69 -5.40 -17.49
CA MET A 306 -5.25 -6.10 -18.71
C MET A 306 -5.04 -5.09 -19.82
N GLU A 307 -4.08 -5.37 -20.71
CA GLU A 307 -3.98 -4.68 -22.00
C GLU A 307 -4.98 -5.30 -22.98
N TYR A 308 -5.61 -4.45 -23.80
CA TYR A 308 -6.53 -4.86 -24.87
C TYR A 308 -6.22 -4.05 -26.13
N GLU A 309 -6.21 -4.73 -27.27
CA GLU A 309 -5.88 -4.13 -28.57
C GLU A 309 -7.14 -3.76 -29.39
N ASP A 310 -8.31 -4.30 -29.01
CA ASP A 310 -9.57 -4.15 -29.72
C ASP A 310 -10.80 -4.21 -28.77
N GLU A 311 -11.99 -3.90 -29.32
CA GLU A 311 -13.26 -3.87 -28.58
C GLU A 311 -13.73 -5.28 -28.11
N GLU A 312 -13.35 -6.36 -28.82
CA GLU A 312 -13.74 -7.73 -28.45
C GLU A 312 -12.98 -8.20 -27.20
N GLN A 313 -11.67 -7.93 -27.15
CA GLN A 313 -10.82 -8.21 -25.98
C GLN A 313 -11.27 -7.42 -24.75
N GLU A 314 -11.73 -6.19 -24.97
CA GLU A 314 -12.29 -5.35 -23.92
C GLU A 314 -13.61 -5.94 -23.36
N GLU A 315 -14.54 -6.40 -24.21
CA GLU A 315 -15.78 -7.04 -23.74
C GLU A 315 -15.52 -8.35 -22.97
N ASP A 316 -14.58 -9.16 -23.45
CA ASP A 316 -14.14 -10.38 -22.77
C ASP A 316 -13.49 -10.09 -21.40
N HIS A 317 -12.73 -9.01 -21.29
CA HIS A 317 -12.17 -8.54 -20.02
C HIS A 317 -13.28 -8.22 -19.01
N TYR A 318 -14.33 -7.48 -19.40
CA TYR A 318 -15.44 -7.18 -18.47
C TYR A 318 -16.17 -8.43 -18.02
N LYS A 319 -16.45 -9.35 -18.95
CA LYS A 319 -17.08 -10.62 -18.64
C LYS A 319 -16.24 -11.44 -17.66
N ASN A 320 -14.92 -11.37 -17.80
CA ASN A 320 -13.98 -11.96 -16.87
C ASN A 320 -14.07 -11.33 -15.47
N CYS A 321 -14.04 -9.99 -15.38
CA CYS A 321 -14.19 -9.25 -14.13
C CYS A 321 -15.52 -9.58 -13.41
N GLU A 322 -16.63 -9.65 -14.14
CA GLU A 322 -17.94 -10.06 -13.63
C GLU A 322 -17.91 -11.47 -13.01
N ASN A 323 -17.26 -12.41 -13.69
CA ASN A 323 -17.14 -13.79 -13.21
C ASN A 323 -16.27 -13.86 -11.94
N VAL A 324 -15.15 -13.15 -11.90
CA VAL A 324 -14.28 -13.10 -10.72
C VAL A 324 -15.04 -12.55 -9.51
N VAL A 325 -15.71 -11.40 -9.64
CA VAL A 325 -16.49 -10.80 -8.54
C VAL A 325 -17.62 -11.73 -8.10
N ARG A 326 -18.32 -12.37 -9.04
CA ARG A 326 -19.42 -13.30 -8.72
C ARG A 326 -18.93 -14.52 -7.93
N GLU A 327 -17.86 -15.17 -8.38
CA GLU A 327 -17.30 -16.34 -7.69
C GLU A 327 -16.69 -15.98 -6.33
N LEU A 328 -16.02 -14.83 -6.25
CA LEU A 328 -15.48 -14.32 -4.99
C LEU A 328 -16.61 -14.05 -3.99
N LEU A 329 -17.64 -13.29 -4.35
CA LEU A 329 -18.75 -12.99 -3.43
C LEU A 329 -19.51 -14.26 -3.00
N LYS A 330 -19.68 -15.25 -3.88
CA LYS A 330 -20.25 -16.57 -3.51
C LYS A 330 -19.45 -17.25 -2.40
N SER A 331 -18.12 -17.13 -2.44
CA SER A 331 -17.24 -17.72 -1.43
C SER A 331 -17.26 -17.02 -0.06
N LEU A 332 -17.87 -15.83 0.02
CA LEU A 332 -17.88 -14.98 1.22
C LEU A 332 -19.19 -15.01 1.99
N ASN A 333 -20.09 -15.96 1.68
CA ASN A 333 -21.44 -16.01 2.24
C ASN A 333 -21.51 -16.20 3.77
N GLN A 334 -20.45 -16.72 4.42
CA GLN A 334 -20.39 -16.95 5.87
C GLN A 334 -19.68 -15.82 6.63
N VAL A 335 -19.12 -14.84 5.93
CA VAL A 335 -18.27 -13.80 6.53
C VAL A 335 -19.11 -12.77 7.27
N ASN A 336 -18.69 -12.41 8.49
CA ASN A 336 -19.39 -11.45 9.32
C ASN A 336 -19.07 -9.99 8.96
N LYS A 337 -17.81 -9.69 8.67
CA LYS A 337 -17.32 -8.35 8.31
C LYS A 337 -16.68 -8.38 6.92
N LEU A 338 -17.25 -7.63 5.99
CA LEU A 338 -16.78 -7.53 4.61
C LEU A 338 -16.36 -6.11 4.29
N ILE A 339 -15.17 -5.93 3.72
CA ILE A 339 -14.67 -4.67 3.18
C ILE A 339 -14.50 -4.85 1.67
N VAL A 340 -15.15 -4.00 0.88
CA VAL A 340 -15.15 -4.05 -0.58
C VAL A 340 -14.51 -2.78 -1.15
N GLY A 341 -13.52 -2.95 -2.01
CA GLY A 341 -12.79 -1.90 -2.71
C GLY A 341 -13.56 -1.28 -3.87
N ARG A 342 -13.03 -0.15 -4.36
CA ARG A 342 -13.68 0.65 -5.41
C ARG A 342 -13.90 -0.11 -6.71
N TRP A 343 -12.90 -0.85 -7.17
CA TRP A 343 -12.99 -1.63 -8.41
C TRP A 343 -14.12 -2.67 -8.34
N CYS A 344 -14.28 -3.36 -7.22
CA CYS A 344 -15.37 -4.32 -7.04
C CYS A 344 -16.75 -3.63 -7.05
N VAL A 345 -16.88 -2.43 -6.46
CA VAL A 345 -18.10 -1.61 -6.58
C VAL A 345 -18.39 -1.23 -8.04
N LYS A 346 -17.38 -0.83 -8.81
CA LYS A 346 -17.50 -0.53 -10.25
C LYS A 346 -17.99 -1.74 -11.05
N VAL A 347 -17.40 -2.93 -10.84
CA VAL A 347 -17.86 -4.16 -11.50
C VAL A 347 -19.29 -4.52 -11.11
N LEU A 348 -19.68 -4.35 -9.85
CA LEU A 348 -21.06 -4.55 -9.40
C LEU A 348 -22.03 -3.56 -10.06
N SER A 349 -21.59 -2.34 -10.36
CA SER A 349 -22.39 -1.39 -11.13
C SER A 349 -22.67 -1.93 -12.53
N ILE A 350 -21.64 -2.39 -13.24
CA ILE A 350 -21.77 -2.99 -14.59
C ILE A 350 -22.73 -4.18 -14.55
N MET A 351 -22.56 -5.09 -13.59
CA MET A 351 -23.45 -6.24 -13.41
C MET A 351 -24.91 -5.81 -13.18
N SER A 352 -25.14 -4.81 -12.33
CA SER A 352 -26.49 -4.30 -12.05
C SER A 352 -27.15 -3.69 -13.29
N VAL A 353 -26.39 -3.00 -14.14
CA VAL A 353 -26.88 -2.41 -15.39
C VAL A 353 -27.22 -3.50 -16.42
N LYS A 354 -26.40 -4.56 -16.49
CA LYS A 354 -26.68 -5.76 -17.32
C LYS A 354 -27.77 -6.67 -16.72
N HIS A 355 -28.44 -6.26 -15.65
CA HIS A 355 -29.45 -7.04 -14.93
C HIS A 355 -28.95 -8.42 -14.45
N LEU A 356 -27.65 -8.54 -14.19
CA LEU A 356 -27.04 -9.74 -13.65
C LEU A 356 -27.24 -9.81 -12.13
N SER A 357 -27.53 -11.01 -11.62
CA SER A 357 -27.73 -11.21 -10.19
C SER A 357 -26.40 -11.29 -9.42
N SER A 358 -26.40 -10.69 -8.24
CA SER A 358 -25.30 -10.77 -7.27
C SER A 358 -25.61 -11.82 -6.20
N PRO A 359 -24.61 -12.55 -5.68
CA PRO A 359 -24.81 -13.53 -4.61
C PRO A 359 -25.26 -12.86 -3.31
N VAL A 360 -26.10 -13.54 -2.53
CA VAL A 360 -26.50 -13.07 -1.19
C VAL A 360 -25.36 -13.24 -0.19
N LEU A 361 -25.10 -12.20 0.58
CA LEU A 361 -24.07 -12.08 1.61
C LEU A 361 -24.75 -12.03 2.99
N ASN A 362 -24.24 -12.81 3.95
CA ASN A 362 -24.77 -12.83 5.31
C ASN A 362 -23.98 -11.94 6.29
N CYS A 363 -23.21 -10.98 5.77
CA CYS A 363 -22.41 -10.11 6.61
C CYS A 363 -23.27 -9.15 7.43
N LYS A 364 -22.81 -8.86 8.65
CA LYS A 364 -23.42 -7.88 9.56
C LYS A 364 -22.73 -6.53 9.50
N CYS A 365 -21.44 -6.52 9.15
CA CYS A 365 -20.68 -5.30 8.96
C CYS A 365 -20.19 -5.24 7.52
N LEU A 366 -20.60 -4.20 6.80
CA LEU A 366 -20.20 -3.96 5.43
C LEU A 366 -19.44 -2.63 5.37
N THR A 367 -18.23 -2.65 4.85
CA THR A 367 -17.49 -1.44 4.47
C THR A 367 -17.36 -1.43 2.96
N MET A 368 -17.73 -0.32 2.32
CA MET A 368 -17.52 -0.12 0.88
C MET A 368 -16.67 1.12 0.66
N LYS A 369 -15.65 0.98 -0.18
CA LYS A 369 -14.84 2.09 -0.68
C LYS A 369 -15.41 2.55 -2.02
N THR A 370 -15.59 3.86 -2.20
CA THR A 370 -16.26 4.44 -3.38
C THR A 370 -15.74 5.84 -3.64
N SER A 371 -15.79 6.31 -4.89
CA SER A 371 -15.55 7.72 -5.22
C SER A 371 -16.84 8.57 -5.07
N MET A 372 -17.98 7.93 -4.80
CA MET A 372 -19.32 8.53 -4.75
C MET A 372 -19.74 9.18 -6.08
N GLU A 373 -19.29 8.60 -7.19
CA GLU A 373 -19.66 9.05 -8.51
C GLU A 373 -20.99 8.44 -8.95
N LYS A 374 -21.62 9.03 -9.97
CA LYS A 374 -22.95 8.61 -10.42
C LYS A 374 -22.97 7.15 -10.89
N TRP A 375 -21.86 6.67 -11.45
CA TRP A 375 -21.70 5.29 -11.88
C TRP A 375 -21.42 4.31 -10.74
N ASP A 376 -21.08 4.77 -9.54
CA ASP A 376 -20.96 3.89 -8.37
C ASP A 376 -22.33 3.49 -7.81
N LEU A 377 -23.38 4.29 -8.11
CA LEU A 377 -24.72 4.11 -7.57
C LEU A 377 -25.30 2.70 -7.81
N PRO A 378 -25.30 2.14 -9.04
CA PRO A 378 -25.86 0.80 -9.26
C PRO A 378 -25.11 -0.29 -8.47
N GLY A 379 -23.79 -0.13 -8.28
CA GLY A 379 -22.94 -1.06 -7.53
C GLY A 379 -23.18 -0.97 -6.03
N ILE A 380 -23.27 0.25 -5.48
CA ILE A 380 -23.67 0.50 -4.08
C ILE A 380 -25.03 -0.16 -3.81
N ALA A 381 -26.00 0.09 -4.70
CA ALA A 381 -27.33 -0.50 -4.61
C ALA A 381 -27.30 -2.04 -4.67
N SER A 382 -26.54 -2.61 -5.61
CA SER A 382 -26.36 -4.06 -5.77
C SER A 382 -25.76 -4.70 -4.51
N LEU A 383 -24.76 -4.06 -3.91
CA LEU A 383 -24.09 -4.56 -2.71
C LEU A 383 -25.00 -4.52 -1.47
N LEU A 384 -25.75 -3.42 -1.28
CA LEU A 384 -26.78 -3.32 -0.24
C LEU A 384 -27.90 -4.34 -0.46
N GLN A 385 -28.30 -4.57 -1.72
CA GLN A 385 -29.31 -5.57 -2.07
C GLN A 385 -28.86 -6.98 -1.74
N SER A 386 -27.58 -7.24 -1.96
CA SER A 386 -26.95 -8.52 -1.69
C SER A 386 -26.74 -8.76 -0.19
N SER A 387 -26.86 -7.74 0.66
CA SER A 387 -26.46 -7.81 2.08
C SER A 387 -27.62 -7.48 3.04
N PRO A 388 -28.71 -8.28 3.06
CA PRO A 388 -29.95 -7.93 3.78
C PRO A 388 -29.82 -7.92 5.32
N TYR A 389 -28.76 -8.51 5.88
CA TYR A 389 -28.55 -8.64 7.33
C TYR A 389 -27.57 -7.61 7.90
N VAL A 390 -27.14 -6.63 7.12
CA VAL A 390 -26.18 -5.61 7.57
C VAL A 390 -26.76 -4.79 8.71
N GLU A 391 -26.05 -4.77 9.84
CA GLU A 391 -26.35 -3.97 11.02
C GLU A 391 -25.48 -2.70 11.09
N ALA A 392 -24.28 -2.76 10.50
CA ALA A 392 -23.31 -1.66 10.47
C ALA A 392 -22.77 -1.44 9.05
N LEU A 393 -23.03 -0.26 8.49
CA LEU A 393 -22.53 0.16 7.19
C LEU A 393 -21.44 1.21 7.36
N VAL A 394 -20.31 1.01 6.69
CA VAL A 394 -19.25 2.00 6.54
C VAL A 394 -19.09 2.35 5.07
N ILE A 395 -19.13 3.63 4.77
CA ILE A 395 -18.88 4.18 3.44
C ILE A 395 -17.59 4.98 3.54
N ASP A 396 -16.55 4.54 2.85
CA ASP A 396 -15.26 5.20 2.82
C ASP A 396 -15.09 5.88 1.46
N ILE A 397 -15.23 7.21 1.43
CA ILE A 397 -15.16 8.01 0.21
C ILE A 397 -13.70 8.33 -0.07
N ILE A 398 -13.15 7.76 -1.14
CA ILE A 398 -11.74 7.88 -1.50
C ILE A 398 -11.62 8.48 -2.90
N PHE A 399 -10.82 9.54 -3.02
CA PHE A 399 -10.54 10.21 -4.29
C PHE A 399 -9.26 9.64 -4.92
N SER A 400 -9.31 9.26 -6.19
CA SER A 400 -8.11 9.05 -7.02
C SER A 400 -8.05 10.11 -8.13
N ASN A 401 -6.88 10.27 -8.74
CA ASN A 401 -6.71 11.08 -9.95
C ASN A 401 -6.75 10.22 -11.24
N HIS A 402 -6.86 8.90 -11.10
CA HIS A 402 -6.99 7.95 -12.20
C HIS A 402 -8.40 7.36 -12.16
N ASP A 403 -9.37 8.14 -12.62
CA ASP A 403 -10.68 7.60 -12.94
C ASP A 403 -10.65 7.26 -14.43
N LEU A 404 -10.71 5.96 -14.73
CA LEU A 404 -10.84 5.45 -16.09
C LEU A 404 -12.07 6.10 -16.73
N GLU A 405 -11.88 6.70 -17.92
CA GLU A 405 -12.86 7.45 -18.73
C GLU A 405 -13.98 6.55 -19.33
N PHE A 406 -14.43 5.53 -18.60
CA PHE A 406 -15.03 4.36 -19.22
C PHE A 406 -16.53 4.46 -19.53
N ILE A 407 -17.32 5.34 -18.91
CA ILE A 407 -18.79 5.31 -19.07
C ILE A 407 -19.40 6.69 -19.34
N ASP A 408 -18.97 7.35 -20.41
CA ASP A 408 -19.71 8.49 -20.98
C ASP A 408 -20.74 8.07 -22.04
N LYS A 409 -20.76 6.80 -22.47
CA LYS A 409 -21.56 6.37 -23.63
C LYS A 409 -22.88 5.63 -23.36
N ILE A 410 -23.18 5.18 -22.13
CA ILE A 410 -24.32 4.27 -21.90
C ILE A 410 -25.15 4.58 -20.63
N TYR A 411 -25.45 5.84 -20.26
CA TYR A 411 -26.26 6.03 -19.04
C TYR A 411 -27.31 7.15 -19.04
N ASP A 412 -28.55 6.77 -18.67
CA ASP A 412 -29.61 7.66 -18.18
C ASP A 412 -29.86 7.38 -16.68
N GLU A 413 -29.36 8.32 -15.88
CA GLU A 413 -29.06 8.22 -14.44
C GLU A 413 -30.30 8.15 -13.52
N VAL A 414 -31.44 8.66 -13.97
CA VAL A 414 -32.58 8.96 -13.08
C VAL A 414 -33.62 7.83 -13.07
N ASN A 415 -33.68 7.04 -14.14
CA ASN A 415 -34.69 6.00 -14.32
C ASN A 415 -34.38 4.69 -13.58
N LEU A 416 -33.10 4.38 -13.33
CA LEU A 416 -32.70 3.14 -12.64
C LEU A 416 -32.96 3.20 -11.12
N TRP A 417 -32.68 4.34 -10.48
CA TRP A 417 -32.89 4.50 -9.04
C TRP A 417 -34.38 4.60 -8.69
N LYS A 418 -35.17 5.28 -9.53
CA LYS A 418 -36.63 5.38 -9.37
C LYS A 418 -37.35 4.05 -9.64
N SER A 419 -36.88 3.25 -10.59
CA SER A 419 -37.51 1.94 -10.90
C SER A 419 -37.24 0.85 -9.86
N LYS A 420 -36.16 0.97 -9.06
CA LYS A 420 -35.80 -0.01 -8.02
C LYS A 420 -36.34 0.32 -6.61
N GLU A 421 -37.11 1.39 -6.45
CA GLU A 421 -37.65 1.89 -5.16
C GLU A 421 -38.40 0.81 -4.33
N VAL A 422 -38.97 -0.20 -4.99
CA VAL A 422 -39.65 -1.35 -4.35
C VAL A 422 -38.65 -2.36 -3.76
N TYR A 423 -37.52 -2.59 -4.42
CA TYR A 423 -36.50 -3.56 -3.98
C TYR A 423 -35.71 -3.08 -2.76
N PHE A 424 -35.63 -1.77 -2.56
CA PHE A 424 -34.87 -1.18 -1.47
C PHE A 424 -35.58 -1.21 -0.10
N LYS A 425 -36.91 -1.38 -0.07
CA LYS A 425 -37.70 -1.35 1.17
C LYS A 425 -37.40 -2.51 2.13
N SER A 426 -36.86 -3.62 1.64
CA SER A 426 -36.46 -4.78 2.47
C SER A 426 -35.03 -4.68 3.02
N LEU A 427 -34.18 -3.80 2.46
CA LEU A 427 -32.73 -3.90 2.60
C LEU A 427 -32.14 -3.32 3.88
N LEU A 428 -32.91 -2.50 4.61
CA LEU A 428 -32.40 -1.77 5.77
C LEU A 428 -33.20 -2.06 7.05
N GLN A 429 -33.82 -3.25 7.12
CA GLN A 429 -34.57 -3.67 8.31
C GLN A 429 -33.67 -3.91 9.53
N CYS A 430 -32.38 -4.19 9.29
CA CYS A 430 -31.40 -4.50 10.33
C CYS A 430 -30.39 -3.36 10.56
N LEU A 431 -30.33 -2.35 9.68
CA LEU A 431 -29.28 -1.34 9.69
C LEU A 431 -29.41 -0.39 10.87
N LYS A 432 -28.53 -0.52 11.86
CA LYS A 432 -28.50 0.28 13.10
C LYS A 432 -27.50 1.43 13.03
N THR A 433 -26.36 1.21 12.39
CA THR A 433 -25.28 2.20 12.36
C THR A 433 -24.76 2.45 10.96
N VAL A 434 -24.52 3.73 10.65
CA VAL A 434 -23.88 4.18 9.41
C VAL A 434 -22.70 5.07 9.78
N LYS A 435 -21.53 4.83 9.17
CA LYS A 435 -20.39 5.73 9.23
C LYS A 435 -19.99 6.11 7.82
N ILE A 436 -19.79 7.39 7.56
CA ILE A 436 -19.33 7.89 6.27
C ILE A 436 -18.06 8.72 6.49
N PHE A 437 -16.98 8.31 5.84
CA PHE A 437 -15.67 8.94 5.90
C PHE A 437 -15.34 9.61 4.55
N GLY A 438 -14.47 10.61 4.58
CA GLY A 438 -13.83 11.15 3.37
C GLY A 438 -14.67 12.14 2.56
N PHE A 439 -15.78 12.65 3.11
CA PHE A 439 -16.58 13.66 2.41
C PHE A 439 -15.82 15.01 2.30
N GLY A 440 -15.24 15.28 1.12
CA GLY A 440 -14.42 16.45 0.82
C GLY A 440 -14.78 17.17 -0.48
N GLU A 441 -14.15 18.33 -0.72
CA GLU A 441 -14.59 19.45 -1.58
C GLU A 441 -14.73 19.23 -3.11
N ARG A 442 -14.73 18.01 -3.67
CA ARG A 442 -14.99 17.84 -5.11
C ARG A 442 -16.49 17.85 -5.41
N PHE A 443 -16.99 18.99 -5.88
CA PHE A 443 -18.41 19.33 -6.05
C PHE A 443 -19.26 18.39 -6.93
N HIS A 444 -18.65 17.57 -7.79
CA HIS A 444 -19.41 16.75 -8.74
C HIS A 444 -20.12 15.55 -8.09
N THR A 445 -19.67 15.09 -6.93
CA THR A 445 -20.24 13.91 -6.23
C THR A 445 -21.23 14.30 -5.12
N LYS A 446 -21.41 15.60 -4.86
CA LYS A 446 -22.27 16.13 -3.80
C LYS A 446 -23.73 15.66 -3.92
N ASP A 447 -24.27 15.64 -5.13
CA ASP A 447 -25.67 15.24 -5.34
C ASP A 447 -25.85 13.74 -5.10
N VAL A 448 -24.93 12.92 -5.58
CA VAL A 448 -24.91 11.46 -5.36
C VAL A 448 -24.84 11.15 -3.86
N PHE A 449 -23.90 11.79 -3.16
CA PHE A 449 -23.76 11.65 -1.72
C PHE A 449 -25.05 12.02 -0.96
N ILE A 450 -25.64 13.18 -1.28
CA ILE A 450 -26.90 13.62 -0.67
C ILE A 450 -28.03 12.62 -0.95
N LEU A 451 -28.12 12.11 -2.18
CA LEU A 451 -29.13 11.11 -2.57
C LEU A 451 -28.99 9.82 -1.76
N VAL A 452 -27.77 9.30 -1.60
CA VAL A 452 -27.52 8.08 -0.80
C VAL A 452 -27.89 8.31 0.67
N VAL A 453 -27.49 9.44 1.26
CA VAL A 453 -27.84 9.75 2.65
C VAL A 453 -29.35 9.91 2.84
N GLU A 454 -30.00 10.67 1.97
CA GLU A 454 -31.46 10.84 2.00
C GLU A 454 -32.18 9.49 1.89
N PHE A 455 -31.73 8.63 0.97
CA PHE A 455 -32.23 7.29 0.79
C PHE A 455 -32.09 6.44 2.06
N LEU A 456 -30.92 6.43 2.70
CA LEU A 456 -30.69 5.68 3.94
C LEU A 456 -31.61 6.18 5.07
N LEU A 457 -31.74 7.49 5.24
CA LEU A 457 -32.59 8.09 6.28
C LEU A 457 -34.08 7.80 6.09
N LYS A 458 -34.54 7.72 4.83
CA LYS A 458 -35.93 7.42 4.48
C LYS A 458 -36.29 5.93 4.59
N ASN A 459 -35.31 5.03 4.53
CA ASN A 459 -35.57 3.59 4.42
C ASN A 459 -35.06 2.75 5.61
N ALA A 460 -34.06 3.21 6.38
CA ALA A 460 -33.52 2.47 7.52
C ALA A 460 -34.38 2.64 8.78
N LYS A 461 -35.31 1.70 9.00
CA LYS A 461 -36.32 1.75 10.09
C LYS A 461 -35.75 1.63 11.49
N VAL A 462 -34.64 0.92 11.65
CA VAL A 462 -33.99 0.67 12.95
C VAL A 462 -32.69 1.46 13.12
N LEU A 463 -32.46 2.47 12.26
CA LEU A 463 -31.25 3.28 12.33
C LEU A 463 -31.18 4.03 13.65
N GLU A 464 -30.10 3.84 14.40
CA GLU A 464 -29.83 4.50 15.68
C GLU A 464 -28.85 5.65 15.48
N LYS A 465 -27.80 5.42 14.68
CA LYS A 465 -26.68 6.36 14.58
C LYS A 465 -26.13 6.46 13.17
N MET A 466 -25.99 7.67 12.67
CA MET A 466 -25.28 8.01 11.44
C MET A 466 -24.17 9.02 11.77
N VAL A 467 -22.92 8.67 11.48
CA VAL A 467 -21.76 9.53 11.70
C VAL A 467 -21.16 9.91 10.35
N ILE A 468 -20.98 11.20 10.09
CA ILE A 468 -20.39 11.71 8.86
C ILE A 468 -19.18 12.57 9.23
N THR A 469 -17.99 12.14 8.83
CA THR A 469 -16.72 12.79 9.21
C THR A 469 -16.05 13.43 7.99
N GLU A 470 -15.45 14.59 8.19
CA GLU A 470 -14.60 15.24 7.19
C GLU A 470 -13.30 14.44 6.93
N PRO A 471 -12.68 14.58 5.75
CA PRO A 471 -11.37 14.01 5.46
C PRO A 471 -10.27 14.68 6.30
N TRP A 472 -9.30 13.86 6.72
CA TRP A 472 -8.16 14.25 7.56
C TRP A 472 -7.36 15.46 7.04
N VAL A 473 -7.37 15.70 5.72
CA VAL A 473 -6.63 16.80 5.06
C VAL A 473 -7.12 18.20 5.53
N MET A 474 -8.29 18.30 6.16
CA MET A 474 -8.89 19.57 6.57
C MET A 474 -8.64 20.00 8.03
N GLN A 475 -7.88 19.25 8.82
CA GLN A 475 -7.44 19.74 10.14
C GLN A 475 -6.52 20.99 10.05
N ASN A 476 -6.09 21.37 8.84
CA ASN A 476 -5.20 22.51 8.55
C ASN A 476 -5.89 23.72 7.86
N GLY A 477 -7.10 24.09 8.30
CA GLY A 477 -7.50 25.52 8.32
C GLY A 477 -7.94 26.20 7.00
N ILE A 478 -8.74 25.55 6.14
CA ILE A 478 -9.36 26.23 4.99
C ILE A 478 -10.82 26.63 5.31
N HIS A 479 -11.02 27.87 5.73
CA HIS A 479 -12.29 28.38 6.28
C HIS A 479 -13.49 28.30 5.30
N ASN A 480 -13.26 28.33 3.99
CA ASN A 480 -14.32 28.23 2.98
C ASN A 480 -14.92 26.81 2.88
N MET A 481 -14.14 25.77 3.20
CA MET A 481 -14.62 24.38 3.13
C MET A 481 -15.56 24.04 4.28
N GLN A 482 -15.26 24.54 5.49
CA GLN A 482 -16.09 24.38 6.68
C GLN A 482 -17.52 24.93 6.48
N LEU A 483 -17.65 26.08 5.83
CA LEU A 483 -18.95 26.68 5.50
C LEU A 483 -19.78 25.80 4.57
N LYS A 484 -19.15 25.20 3.56
CA LYS A 484 -19.84 24.33 2.60
C LYS A 484 -20.22 23.00 3.23
N PHE A 485 -19.34 22.42 4.05
CA PHE A 485 -19.68 21.25 4.85
C PHE A 485 -20.89 21.55 5.74
N LEU A 486 -20.88 22.69 6.45
CA LEU A 486 -22.01 23.12 7.28
C LEU A 486 -23.32 23.24 6.48
N GLN A 487 -23.30 23.83 5.28
CA GLN A 487 -24.48 23.90 4.42
C GLN A 487 -25.01 22.52 4.02
N VAL A 488 -24.11 21.59 3.68
CA VAL A 488 -24.50 20.20 3.35
C VAL A 488 -25.06 19.52 4.58
N SER A 489 -24.39 19.63 5.74
CA SER A 489 -24.84 19.07 7.01
C SER A 489 -26.22 19.61 7.40
N GLN A 490 -26.49 20.90 7.23
CA GLN A 490 -27.82 21.49 7.44
C GLN A 490 -28.87 20.88 6.50
N LYS A 491 -28.55 20.71 5.21
CA LYS A 491 -29.44 20.06 4.25
C LYS A 491 -29.71 18.60 4.65
N LEU A 492 -28.68 17.83 5.02
CA LEU A 492 -28.83 16.44 5.45
C LEU A 492 -29.69 16.32 6.72
N LEU A 493 -29.52 17.25 7.67
CA LEU A 493 -30.32 17.30 8.89
C LEU A 493 -31.79 17.62 8.64
N SER A 494 -32.11 18.30 7.53
CA SER A 494 -33.49 18.63 7.14
C SER A 494 -34.30 17.45 6.60
N PHE A 495 -33.64 16.34 6.24
CA PHE A 495 -34.34 15.19 5.67
C PHE A 495 -35.18 14.45 6.71
N PRO A 496 -36.37 13.97 6.32
CA PRO A 496 -37.20 13.14 7.20
C PRO A 496 -36.50 11.82 7.50
N ARG A 497 -36.64 11.35 8.74
CA ARG A 497 -36.07 10.09 9.21
C ARG A 497 -37.21 9.13 9.49
N ILE A 498 -37.13 7.93 8.90
CA ILE A 498 -38.14 6.89 9.17
C ILE A 498 -37.95 6.27 10.57
N SER A 499 -36.71 6.17 11.03
CA SER A 499 -36.41 5.77 12.41
C SER A 499 -36.55 6.97 13.36
N PRO A 500 -37.37 6.87 14.42
CA PRO A 500 -37.49 7.91 15.43
C PRO A 500 -36.24 8.03 16.32
N HIS A 501 -35.36 7.02 16.30
CA HIS A 501 -34.15 6.96 17.11
C HIS A 501 -32.89 7.41 16.35
N ALA A 502 -33.00 7.71 15.05
CA ALA A 502 -31.85 8.04 14.23
C ALA A 502 -31.25 9.40 14.61
N VAL A 503 -30.01 9.36 15.12
CA VAL A 503 -29.18 10.54 15.38
C VAL A 503 -28.14 10.68 14.27
N VAL A 504 -28.11 11.83 13.61
CA VAL A 504 -27.07 12.19 12.63
C VAL A 504 -26.04 13.09 13.30
N MET A 505 -24.77 12.70 13.24
CA MET A 505 -23.65 13.38 13.90
C MET A 505 -22.56 13.76 12.90
N PHE A 506 -21.97 14.93 13.15
CA PHE A 506 -20.81 15.44 12.44
C PHE A 506 -19.73 15.77 13.48
N PRO A 507 -18.87 14.81 13.86
CA PRO A 507 -17.77 15.08 14.78
C PRO A 507 -16.76 15.97 14.06
N PHE A 508 -16.59 17.18 14.58
CA PHE A 508 -15.57 18.15 14.15
C PHE A 508 -14.20 17.81 14.72
#